data_AF-A0A9Q2WFH0-F1
#
_entry.id   AF-A0A9Q2WFH0-F1
#
_cell.length_a   1.000
_cell.length_b   1.000
_cell.length_c   1.000
_cell.angle_alpha   90.00
_cell.angle_beta   90.00
_cell.angle_gamma   90.00
#
_symmetry.space_group_name_H-M   'P 1'
#
loop_
_entity.id
_entity.type
_entity.pdbx_description
1 polymer ?
#
loop_
_entity_poly.entity_id
_entity_poly.type
_entity_poly.pdbx_seq_one_letter_code
_entity_poly.pdbx_strand_id
1 'polypeptide(L)'
;MKIFFSLLTLLFVVSCATPPSSDPSKVELACAQRCSTDLATCSSGFKFFPVVVQKQCNDNYDVCIGSCPARESNSLGKQIQQNNSANKLEELSILLKRGLITQQDYDKKKAEILKNL
;
A
#
# COMPACT_ATOMS: atom_id res chain seq x y z
N MET A 1 21.78 10.28 -37.43
CA MET A 1 21.25 8.99 -36.91
C MET A 1 22.20 8.37 -35.88
N LYS A 2 22.51 9.05 -34.77
CA LYS A 2 23.41 8.53 -33.70
C LYS A 2 22.87 8.71 -32.28
N ILE A 3 21.77 9.47 -32.12
CA ILE A 3 21.23 9.85 -30.80
C ILE A 3 20.14 8.86 -30.33
N PHE A 4 19.46 8.18 -31.26
CA PHE A 4 18.43 7.18 -30.90
C PHE A 4 19.00 5.90 -30.28
N PHE A 5 20.25 5.55 -30.57
CA PHE A 5 20.85 4.29 -30.09
C PHE A 5 21.32 4.36 -28.63
N SER A 6 21.45 5.56 -28.06
CA SER A 6 21.95 5.75 -26.69
C SER A 6 20.85 5.74 -25.62
N LEU A 7 19.57 5.83 -26.00
CA LEU A 7 18.45 5.86 -25.04
C LEU A 7 17.91 4.45 -24.74
N LEU A 8 18.19 3.47 -25.60
CA LEU A 8 17.64 2.11 -25.49
C LEU A 8 18.44 1.20 -24.52
N THR A 9 19.69 1.56 -24.23
CA THR A 9 20.58 0.78 -23.35
C THR A 9 20.39 1.03 -21.86
N LEU A 10 19.60 2.03 -21.45
CA LEU A 10 19.39 2.35 -20.03
C LEU A 10 18.24 1.55 -19.36
N LEU A 11 17.49 0.74 -20.12
CA LEU A 11 16.30 0.02 -19.62
C LEU A 11 16.54 -1.47 -19.32
N PHE A 12 17.75 -2.00 -19.51
CA PHE A 12 18.02 -3.45 -19.42
C PHE A 12 18.79 -3.92 -18.18
N VAL A 13 19.00 -3.08 -17.17
CA VAL A 13 19.53 -3.52 -15.86
C VAL A 13 18.40 -3.88 -14.90
N VAL A 14 17.58 -4.87 -15.27
CA VAL A 14 16.81 -5.65 -14.30
C VAL A 14 17.53 -6.98 -14.16
N SER A 15 18.54 -7.02 -13.30
CA SER A 15 19.22 -8.25 -12.92
C SER A 15 18.19 -9.26 -12.44
N CYS A 16 18.18 -10.44 -13.05
CA CYS A 16 17.39 -11.58 -12.63
C CYS A 16 17.90 -12.09 -11.26
N ALA A 17 17.44 -11.47 -10.18
CA ALA A 17 17.39 -12.15 -8.89
C ALA A 17 16.23 -13.13 -8.93
N THR A 18 16.49 -14.38 -8.56
CA THR A 18 15.48 -15.43 -8.43
C THR A 18 14.28 -14.84 -7.68
N PRO A 19 13.09 -14.81 -8.30
CA PRO A 19 11.96 -14.13 -7.70
C PRO A 19 11.66 -14.79 -6.35
N PRO A 20 11.34 -13.99 -5.32
CA PRO A 20 10.80 -14.54 -4.09
C PRO A 20 9.56 -15.39 -4.40
N SER A 21 9.37 -16.44 -3.62
CA SER A 21 8.28 -17.41 -3.85
C SER A 21 6.90 -16.81 -3.55
N SER A 22 6.87 -15.73 -2.78
CA SER A 22 5.67 -15.00 -2.37
C SER A 22 5.23 -13.97 -3.41
N ASP A 23 3.92 -13.91 -3.72
CA ASP A 23 3.34 -12.98 -4.70
C ASP A 23 2.97 -11.63 -4.04
N PRO A 24 3.78 -10.56 -4.22
CA PRO A 24 3.53 -9.26 -3.60
C PRO A 24 2.28 -8.57 -4.17
N SER A 25 1.71 -9.06 -5.27
CA SER A 25 0.53 -8.46 -5.92
C SER A 25 -0.74 -8.65 -5.09
N LYS A 26 -0.75 -9.66 -4.22
CA LYS A 26 -1.88 -10.08 -3.37
C LYS A 26 -1.89 -9.43 -1.99
N VAL A 27 -0.89 -8.63 -1.66
CA VAL A 27 -0.76 -7.96 -0.36
C VAL A 27 -0.80 -6.44 -0.50
N GLU A 28 -0.98 -5.74 0.61
CA GLU A 28 -1.04 -4.28 0.66
C GLU A 28 0.26 -3.64 0.12
N LEU A 29 0.11 -2.59 -0.70
CA LEU A 29 1.21 -1.98 -1.46
C LEU A 29 2.29 -1.37 -0.55
N ALA A 30 1.93 -0.71 0.56
CA ALA A 30 2.95 -0.11 1.43
C ALA A 30 3.71 -1.17 2.22
N CYS A 31 3.07 -2.29 2.58
CA CYS A 31 3.74 -3.44 3.17
C CYS A 31 4.72 -4.12 2.20
N ALA A 32 4.28 -4.41 0.96
CA ALA A 32 5.14 -4.98 -0.08
C ALA A 32 6.36 -4.09 -0.38
N GLN A 33 6.16 -2.77 -0.39
CA GLN A 33 7.23 -1.81 -0.63
C GLN A 33 8.24 -1.76 0.53
N ARG A 34 7.79 -1.90 1.79
CA ARG A 34 8.69 -2.06 2.95
C ARG A 34 9.50 -3.34 2.86
N CYS A 35 8.86 -4.49 2.63
CA CYS A 35 9.58 -5.77 2.48
C CYS A 35 10.61 -5.71 1.35
N SER A 36 10.29 -5.05 0.24
CA SER A 36 11.22 -4.88 -0.89
C SER A 36 12.40 -3.98 -0.53
N THR A 37 12.17 -2.93 0.27
CA THR A 37 13.23 -2.05 0.78
C THR A 37 14.15 -2.79 1.74
N ASP A 38 13.60 -3.65 2.60
CA ASP A 38 14.38 -4.48 3.53
C ASP A 38 15.19 -5.54 2.79
N LEU A 39 14.63 -6.16 1.75
CA LEU A 39 15.36 -7.10 0.87
C LEU A 39 16.54 -6.39 0.18
N ALA A 40 16.31 -5.21 -0.39
CA ALA A 40 17.34 -4.41 -1.02
C ALA A 40 18.43 -4.02 -0.01
N THR A 41 18.04 -3.61 1.20
CA THR A 41 18.98 -3.25 2.27
C THR A 41 19.78 -4.47 2.74
N CYS A 42 19.14 -5.61 2.90
CA CYS A 42 19.76 -6.88 3.32
C CYS A 42 20.80 -7.38 2.32
N SER A 43 20.46 -7.32 1.02
CA SER A 43 21.34 -7.71 -0.08
C SER A 43 22.37 -6.63 -0.44
N SER A 44 22.19 -5.39 0.02
CA SER A 44 23.15 -4.31 -0.19
C SER A 44 24.40 -4.45 0.69
N GLY A 45 25.50 -3.92 0.17
CA GLY A 45 26.81 -3.90 0.83
C GLY A 45 27.70 -5.08 0.49
N PHE A 46 28.97 -4.99 0.89
CA PHE A 46 29.95 -6.04 0.66
C PHE A 46 29.69 -7.23 1.60
N LYS A 47 29.45 -8.42 1.04
CA LYS A 47 29.26 -9.67 1.81
C LYS A 47 30.36 -10.65 1.42
N PHE A 48 30.98 -11.27 2.42
CA PHE A 48 31.98 -12.32 2.21
C PHE A 48 31.38 -13.59 1.59
N PHE A 49 30.07 -13.83 1.77
CA PHE A 49 29.35 -14.98 1.23
C PHE A 49 28.03 -14.55 0.56
N PRO A 50 28.09 -13.97 -0.65
CA PRO A 50 26.93 -13.39 -1.31
C PRO A 50 25.80 -14.39 -1.53
N VAL A 51 26.10 -15.66 -1.82
CA VAL A 51 25.07 -16.69 -2.08
C VAL A 51 24.27 -17.04 -0.82
N VAL A 52 24.96 -17.23 0.32
CA VAL A 52 24.30 -17.58 1.59
C VAL A 52 23.47 -16.40 2.11
N VAL A 53 24.02 -15.19 2.01
CA VAL A 53 23.31 -13.97 2.43
C VAL A 53 22.12 -13.69 1.52
N GLN A 54 22.25 -13.87 0.21
CA GLN A 54 21.14 -13.69 -0.73
C GLN A 54 19.98 -14.64 -0.37
N LYS A 55 20.28 -15.90 -0.06
CA LYS A 55 19.26 -16.85 0.38
C LYS A 55 18.57 -16.38 1.65
N GLN A 56 19.34 -15.96 2.66
CA GLN A 56 18.77 -15.46 3.91
C GLN A 56 17.90 -14.21 3.72
N CYS A 57 18.29 -13.29 2.84
CA CYS A 57 17.49 -12.12 2.53
C CYS A 57 16.19 -12.48 1.82
N ASN A 58 16.22 -13.45 0.90
CA ASN A 58 15.02 -13.96 0.23
C ASN A 58 14.08 -14.68 1.22
N ASP A 59 14.62 -15.52 2.10
CA ASP A 59 13.84 -16.23 3.12
C ASP A 59 13.15 -15.22 4.07
N ASN A 60 13.85 -14.15 4.47
CA ASN A 60 13.27 -13.06 5.27
C ASN A 60 12.19 -12.27 4.52
N TYR A 61 12.39 -12.03 3.22
CA TYR A 61 11.39 -11.36 2.38
C TYR A 61 10.10 -12.19 2.29
N ASP A 62 10.21 -13.52 2.13
CA ASP A 62 9.05 -14.41 2.06
C ASP A 62 8.24 -14.37 3.37
N VAL A 63 8.92 -14.37 4.54
CA VAL A 63 8.25 -14.20 5.84
C VAL A 63 7.61 -12.82 5.97
N CYS A 64 8.28 -11.76 5.51
CA CYS A 64 7.77 -10.39 5.53
C CYS A 64 6.48 -10.27 4.71
N ILE A 65 6.49 -10.76 3.47
CA ILE A 65 5.30 -10.74 2.59
C ILE A 65 4.19 -11.63 3.14
N GLY A 66 4.52 -12.81 3.69
CA GLY A 66 3.53 -13.68 4.32
C GLY A 66 2.84 -13.07 5.55
N SER A 67 3.48 -12.08 6.19
CA SER A 67 2.93 -11.33 7.32
C SER A 67 2.19 -10.06 6.89
N CYS A 68 2.27 -9.67 5.61
CA CYS A 68 1.58 -8.48 5.12
C CYS A 68 0.07 -8.68 5.08
N PRO A 69 -0.72 -7.63 5.37
CA PRO A 69 -2.16 -7.70 5.21
C PRO A 69 -2.52 -7.99 3.76
N ALA A 70 -3.51 -8.85 3.56
CA ALA A 70 -4.03 -9.16 2.24
C ALA A 70 -4.56 -7.88 1.59
N ARG A 71 -4.32 -7.73 0.29
CA ARG A 71 -4.88 -6.64 -0.50
C ARG A 71 -6.38 -6.88 -0.58
N GLU A 72 -7.15 -6.07 0.13
CA GLU A 72 -8.61 -6.08 -0.05
C GLU A 72 -8.90 -5.72 -1.50
N SER A 73 -9.26 -6.73 -2.29
CA SER A 73 -9.82 -6.58 -3.63
C SER A 73 -11.26 -6.07 -3.54
N ASN A 74 -11.51 -5.06 -2.70
CA ASN A 74 -12.78 -4.37 -2.62
C ASN A 74 -12.55 -2.87 -2.80
N SER A 75 -12.85 -2.43 -4.02
CA SER A 75 -13.28 -1.06 -4.34
C SER A 75 -12.25 0.08 -4.17
N LEU A 76 -11.18 0.03 -4.96
CA LEU A 76 -10.43 1.25 -5.32
C LEU A 76 -10.77 1.70 -6.76
N GLY A 77 -12.07 1.87 -7.05
CA GLY A 77 -12.55 2.31 -8.37
C GLY A 77 -13.78 3.22 -8.36
N LYS A 78 -14.43 3.49 -7.21
CA LYS A 78 -15.58 4.40 -7.15
C LYS A 78 -15.78 5.04 -5.78
N GLN A 79 -14.74 5.62 -5.18
CA GLN A 79 -14.89 6.32 -3.91
C GLN A 79 -13.92 7.50 -3.71
N ILE A 80 -13.66 8.25 -4.79
CA ILE A 80 -13.10 9.61 -4.66
C ILE A 80 -14.16 10.60 -5.12
N GLN A 81 -15.31 10.59 -4.43
CA GLN A 81 -16.20 11.75 -4.23
C GLN A 81 -17.46 11.39 -3.43
N GLN A 82 -17.82 10.11 -3.28
CA GLN A 82 -19.02 9.70 -2.53
C GLN A 82 -18.73 9.26 -1.07
N ASN A 83 -17.47 8.95 -0.73
CA ASN A 83 -17.08 8.37 0.55
C ASN A 83 -16.86 9.38 1.68
N ASN A 84 -16.77 10.68 1.39
CA ASN A 84 -16.57 11.66 2.45
C ASN A 84 -17.87 11.88 3.23
N SER A 85 -19.00 12.06 2.52
CA SER A 85 -20.29 12.36 3.15
C SER A 85 -20.86 11.17 3.93
N ALA A 86 -20.76 9.94 3.40
CA ALA A 86 -21.23 8.74 4.08
C ALA A 86 -20.46 8.45 5.38
N ASN A 87 -19.13 8.52 5.32
CA ASN A 87 -18.28 8.34 6.51
C ASN A 87 -18.53 9.44 7.55
N LYS A 88 -18.74 10.69 7.11
CA LYS A 88 -19.05 11.82 7.99
C LYS A 88 -20.44 11.72 8.62
N LEU A 89 -21.43 11.13 7.94
CA LEU A 89 -22.75 10.80 8.51
C LEU A 89 -22.65 9.69 9.56
N GLU A 90 -21.80 8.69 9.31
CA GLU A 90 -21.58 7.59 10.24
C GLU A 90 -20.91 8.08 11.53
N GLU A 91 -19.83 8.87 11.42
CA GLU A 91 -19.16 9.51 12.56
C GLU A 91 -20.14 10.36 13.38
N LEU A 92 -20.96 11.16 12.70
CA LEU A 92 -21.99 11.98 13.35
C LEU A 92 -23.00 11.12 14.15
N SER A 93 -23.38 9.96 13.61
CA SER A 93 -24.31 9.04 14.28
C SER A 93 -23.68 8.38 15.50
N ILE A 94 -22.38 8.11 15.47
CA ILE A 94 -21.62 7.56 16.59
C ILE A 94 -21.55 8.60 17.72
N LEU A 95 -21.30 9.87 17.40
CA LEU A 95 -21.28 10.95 18.39
C LEU A 95 -22.64 11.12 19.08
N LEU A 96 -23.74 11.04 18.33
CA LEU A 96 -25.10 11.08 18.90
C LEU A 96 -25.36 9.88 19.81
N LYS A 97 -25.01 8.67 19.37
CA LYS A 97 -25.16 7.43 20.17
C LYS A 97 -24.33 7.46 21.45
N ARG A 98 -23.19 8.15 21.44
CA ARG A 98 -22.34 8.37 22.62
C ARG A 98 -22.81 9.53 23.51
N GLY A 99 -23.89 10.23 23.13
CA GLY A 99 -24.41 11.39 23.85
C GLY A 99 -23.48 12.61 23.82
N LEU A 100 -22.51 12.65 22.90
CA LEU A 100 -21.54 13.73 22.77
C LEU A 100 -22.09 14.94 22.01
N ILE A 101 -23.19 14.75 21.29
CA ILE A 101 -23.94 15.80 20.60
C ILE A 101 -25.44 15.60 20.84
N THR A 102 -26.21 16.68 20.74
CA THR A 102 -27.67 16.61 20.84
C THR A 102 -28.30 16.18 19.51
N GLN A 103 -29.56 15.74 19.55
CA GLN A 103 -30.34 15.42 18.34
C GLN A 103 -30.38 16.62 17.37
N GLN A 104 -30.49 17.83 17.92
CA GLN A 104 -30.52 19.07 17.14
C GLN A 104 -29.20 19.33 16.40
N ASP A 105 -28.06 19.08 17.06
CA ASP A 105 -26.73 19.22 16.45
C ASP A 105 -26.50 18.19 15.34
N TYR A 106 -26.99 16.96 15.56
CA TYR A 106 -26.96 15.90 14.57
C TYR A 106 -27.74 16.30 13.31
N ASP A 107 -28.99 16.75 13.46
CA ASP A 107 -29.85 17.08 12.32
C ASP A 107 -29.30 18.28 11.53
N LYS A 108 -28.73 19.29 12.20
CA LYS A 108 -28.09 20.44 11.55
C LYS A 108 -26.88 20.03 10.71
N LYS A 109 -25.96 19.25 11.30
CA LYS A 109 -24.74 18.79 10.63
C LYS A 109 -25.04 17.79 9.51
N LYS A 110 -26.04 16.93 9.68
CA LYS A 110 -26.54 16.03 8.63
C LYS A 110 -27.09 16.82 7.44
N ALA A 111 -27.87 17.87 7.69
CA ALA A 111 -28.40 18.72 6.63
C ALA A 111 -27.29 19.48 5.88
N GLU A 112 -26.25 19.95 6.57
CA GLU A 112 -25.07 20.57 5.95
C GLU A 112 -24.30 19.58 5.06
N ILE A 113 -24.16 18.33 5.48
CA ILE A 113 -23.48 17.30 4.68
C ILE A 113 -24.32 16.94 3.43
N LEU A 114 -25.64 16.84 3.57
CA LEU A 114 -26.55 16.57 2.45
C LEU A 114 -26.66 17.74 1.46
N LYS A 115 -26.43 18.99 1.90
CA LYS A 115 -26.37 20.16 1.01
C LYS A 115 -25.10 20.27 0.18
N ASN A 116 -24.02 19.58 0.59
CA ASN A 116 -22.72 19.58 -0.09
C ASN A 116 -22.48 18.29 -0.92
N LEU A 117 -23.54 17.50 -1.13
CA LEU A 117 -23.60 16.41 -2.13
C LEU A 117 -24.12 16.97 -3.46
#